data_AF-U2CNX0-F1
#
_entry.id   AF-U2CNX0-F1
#
_cell.length_a   1.000
_cell.length_b   1.000
_cell.length_c   1.000
_cell.angle_alpha   90.00
_cell.angle_beta   90.00
_cell.angle_gamma   90.00
#
_symmetry.space_group_name_H-M   'P 1'
#
loop_
_entity.id
_entity.type
_entity.pdbx_description
1 polymer ?
#
loop_
_entity_poly.entity_id
_entity_poly.type
_entity_poly.pdbx_seq_one_letter_code
_entity_poly.pdbx_strand_id
1 'polypeptide(L)'
;MTVQSNITPESIESDLRYLQLLSRSFPTIADASTEIINLEAILNLPKGTEHFLTDIHGEYEAFQHVLKNASGSVKRKVNEIFGNTLREAEKKELCTLIYYPEEKIQLVKAGEKDLDDWYLITLNQLVKVCQNVSSKYTRSKVRKSLPPRIFLYYSGVAARIFGRAEQARVY
;
A
#
# COMPACT_ATOMS: atom_id res chain seq x y z
N MET A 1 36.21 6.85 12.90
CA MET A 1 36.51 8.25 13.24
C MET A 1 35.52 8.69 14.29
N THR A 2 35.96 8.79 15.54
CA THR A 2 35.15 9.29 16.67
C THR A 2 34.84 10.76 16.44
N VAL A 3 33.57 11.09 16.24
CA VAL A 3 33.09 12.46 16.28
C VAL A 3 33.22 12.92 17.73
N GLN A 4 34.32 13.57 18.08
CA GLN A 4 34.34 14.40 19.28
C GLN A 4 33.50 15.63 18.96
N SER A 5 32.21 15.55 19.26
CA SER A 5 31.35 16.72 19.35
C SER A 5 31.92 17.65 20.41
N ASN A 6 32.21 18.90 20.09
CA ASN A 6 32.53 19.92 21.09
C ASN A 6 31.30 20.09 21.98
N ILE A 7 31.27 19.40 23.12
CA ILE A 7 30.19 19.51 24.11
C ILE A 7 30.38 20.84 24.83
N THR A 8 29.49 21.80 24.60
CA THR A 8 29.49 23.07 25.33
C THR A 8 28.42 23.04 26.43
N PRO A 9 28.55 23.85 27.50
CA PRO A 9 27.52 23.96 28.52
C PRO A 9 26.13 24.28 27.94
N GLU A 10 26.09 25.14 26.92
CA GLU A 10 24.87 25.54 26.23
C GLU A 10 24.25 24.37 25.43
N SER A 11 25.06 23.48 24.86
CA SER A 11 24.56 22.29 24.17
C SER A 11 23.95 21.29 25.15
N ILE A 12 24.57 21.11 26.32
CA ILE A 12 24.06 20.23 27.38
C ILE A 12 22.71 20.73 27.91
N GLU A 13 22.58 22.05 28.15
CA GLU A 13 21.34 22.64 28.65
C GLU A 13 20.20 22.55 27.61
N SER A 14 20.52 22.77 26.34
CA SER A 14 19.61 22.56 25.23
C SER A 14 19.14 21.09 25.15
N ASP A 15 20.06 20.13 25.20
CA ASP A 15 19.74 18.70 25.14
C ASP A 15 18.85 18.28 26.32
N LEU A 16 19.14 18.75 27.53
CA LEU A 16 18.30 18.52 28.72
C LEU A 16 16.87 19.03 28.53
N ARG A 17 16.70 20.22 27.95
CA ARG A 17 15.38 20.78 27.64
C ARG A 17 14.63 19.91 26.63
N TYR A 18 15.29 19.43 25.59
CA TYR A 18 14.69 18.52 24.60
C TYR A 18 14.32 17.16 25.20
N LEU A 19 15.19 16.57 26.02
CA LEU A 19 14.94 15.31 26.71
C LEU A 19 13.75 15.42 27.67
N GLN A 20 13.62 16.53 28.40
CA GLN A 20 12.44 16.80 29.24
C GLN A 20 11.15 16.88 28.43
N LEU A 21 11.16 17.53 27.26
CA LEU A 21 9.98 17.57 26.39
C LEU A 21 9.63 16.19 25.84
N LEU A 22 10.62 15.42 25.39
CA LEU A 22 10.44 14.06 24.88
C LEU A 22 9.91 13.11 25.96
N SER A 23 10.33 13.26 27.22
CA SER A 23 9.85 12.44 28.34
C SER A 23 8.33 12.55 28.56
N ARG A 24 7.68 13.62 28.09
CA ARG A 24 6.21 13.76 28.14
C ARG A 24 5.50 12.86 27.13
N SER A 25 6.13 12.64 25.97
CA SER A 25 5.60 11.79 24.89
C SER A 25 6.05 10.33 25.02
N PHE A 26 7.22 10.09 25.61
CA PHE A 26 7.84 8.78 25.80
C PHE A 26 8.30 8.62 27.27
N PRO A 27 7.35 8.37 28.19
CA PRO A 27 7.61 8.38 29.64
C PRO A 27 8.46 7.20 30.11
N THR A 28 8.46 6.08 29.38
CA THR A 28 9.25 4.90 29.71
C THR A 28 10.35 4.63 28.68
N ILE A 29 11.40 3.93 29.13
CA ILE A 29 12.44 3.42 28.23
C ILE A 29 11.84 2.54 27.12
N ALA A 30 10.80 1.75 27.45
CA ALA A 30 10.11 0.92 26.49
C ALA A 30 9.39 1.75 25.40
N ASP A 31 8.72 2.85 25.79
CA ASP A 31 8.04 3.74 24.82
C ASP A 31 9.04 4.40 23.88
N ALA A 32 10.13 4.94 24.42
CA ALA A 32 11.19 5.57 23.63
C ALA A 32 11.87 4.57 22.69
N SER A 33 12.19 3.36 23.19
CA SER A 33 12.81 2.30 22.37
C SER A 33 11.87 1.84 21.25
N THR A 34 10.57 1.73 21.54
CA THR A 34 9.56 1.35 20.54
C THR A 34 9.48 2.39 19.43
N GLU A 35 9.51 3.68 19.77
CA GLU A 35 9.46 4.72 18.76
C GLU A 35 10.76 4.83 17.96
N ILE A 36 11.92 4.63 18.59
CA ILE A 36 13.20 4.55 17.87
C ILE A 36 13.16 3.42 16.84
N ILE A 37 12.75 2.21 17.23
CA ILE A 37 12.60 1.06 16.31
C ILE A 37 11.60 1.38 15.19
N ASN A 38 10.48 2.03 15.51
CA ASN A 38 9.48 2.42 14.52
C ASN A 38 10.04 3.44 13.50
N LEU A 39 10.74 4.47 13.96
CA LEU A 39 11.36 5.48 13.11
C LEU A 39 12.51 4.91 12.27
N GLU A 40 13.36 4.06 12.86
CA GLU A 40 14.40 3.31 12.13
C GLU A 40 13.78 2.41 11.06
N ALA A 41 12.68 1.71 11.37
CA ALA A 41 11.96 0.91 10.40
C ALA A 41 11.39 1.77 9.27
N ILE A 42 10.86 2.97 9.56
CA ILE A 42 10.36 3.92 8.55
C ILE A 42 11.49 4.46 7.67
N LEU A 43 12.64 4.81 8.25
CA LEU A 43 13.81 5.30 7.51
C LEU A 43 14.39 4.24 6.58
N ASN A 44 14.31 2.97 6.98
CA ASN A 44 14.74 1.82 6.18
C ASN A 44 13.70 1.37 5.14
N LEU A 45 12.51 1.97 5.11
CA LEU A 45 11.59 1.72 4.00
C LEU A 45 12.19 2.25 2.71
N PRO A 46 12.03 1.52 1.58
CA PRO A 46 12.47 2.03 0.29
C PRO A 46 11.81 3.39 0.02
N LYS A 47 12.59 4.35 -0.47
CA LYS A 47 12.06 5.64 -0.91
C LYS A 47 10.88 5.42 -1.86
N GLY A 48 9.86 6.26 -1.73
CA GLY A 48 8.69 6.21 -2.60
C GLY A 48 9.09 6.40 -4.07
N THR A 49 8.26 5.90 -4.98
CA THR A 49 8.47 6.13 -6.41
C THR A 49 8.30 7.61 -6.72
N GLU A 50 9.37 8.27 -7.15
CA GLU A 50 9.32 9.64 -7.68
C GLU A 50 9.01 9.59 -9.18
N HIS A 51 8.14 10.47 -9.67
CA HIS A 51 7.84 10.61 -11.10
C HIS A 51 8.35 11.97 -11.57
N PHE A 52 9.31 11.94 -12.49
CA PHE A 52 9.81 13.13 -13.17
C PHE A 52 9.19 13.17 -14.57
N LEU A 53 8.36 14.17 -14.80
CA LEU A 53 7.69 14.40 -16.08
C LEU A 53 8.08 15.79 -16.56
N THR A 54 8.70 15.86 -17.73
CA THR A 54 8.90 17.10 -18.48
C THR A 54 7.87 17.13 -19.61
N ASP A 55 7.36 18.31 -19.96
CA ASP A 55 6.48 18.54 -21.11
C ASP A 55 4.98 18.15 -20.96
N ILE A 56 4.32 18.68 -19.92
CA ILE A 56 2.87 18.46 -19.64
C ILE A 56 1.96 19.42 -20.47
N HIS A 57 2.46 20.02 -21.55
CA HIS A 57 1.70 21.03 -22.30
C HIS A 57 0.62 20.39 -23.21
N GLY A 58 -0.63 20.38 -22.74
CA GLY A 58 -1.80 20.00 -23.55
C GLY A 58 -2.13 18.49 -23.60
N GLU A 59 -1.20 17.64 -23.16
CA GLU A 59 -1.31 16.18 -23.21
C GLU A 59 -1.95 15.58 -21.94
N TYR A 60 -3.16 16.03 -21.59
CA TYR A 60 -3.86 15.59 -20.37
C TYR A 60 -4.12 14.08 -20.35
N GLU A 61 -4.55 13.50 -21.47
CA GLU A 61 -4.86 12.06 -21.55
C GLU A 61 -3.61 11.19 -21.40
N ALA A 62 -2.51 11.57 -22.04
CA ALA A 62 -1.24 10.87 -21.91
C ALA A 62 -0.73 10.94 -20.46
N PHE A 63 -0.83 12.10 -19.81
CA PHE A 63 -0.48 12.27 -18.40
C PHE A 63 -1.33 11.38 -17.49
N GLN A 64 -2.66 11.39 -17.67
CA GLN A 64 -3.58 10.51 -16.93
C GLN A 64 -3.23 9.04 -17.14
N HIS A 65 -2.88 8.64 -18.37
CA HIS A 65 -2.48 7.27 -18.67
C HIS A 65 -1.19 6.86 -17.93
N VAL A 66 -0.19 7.74 -17.90
CA VAL A 66 1.08 7.50 -17.17
C VAL A 66 0.84 7.37 -15.67
N LEU A 67 -0.03 8.19 -15.09
CA LEU A 67 -0.42 8.05 -13.68
C LEU A 67 -1.15 6.73 -13.44
N LYS A 68 -2.15 6.40 -14.28
CA LYS A 68 -2.94 5.17 -14.17
C LYS A 68 -2.09 3.91 -14.31
N ASN A 69 -1.10 3.92 -15.21
CA ASN A 69 -0.20 2.79 -15.40
C ASN A 69 1.01 2.76 -14.43
N ALA A 70 1.12 3.78 -13.57
CA ALA A 70 2.22 4.02 -12.63
C ALA A 70 3.59 3.94 -13.30
N SER A 71 3.76 4.64 -14.42
CA SER A 71 4.94 4.57 -15.31
C SER A 71 5.31 3.14 -15.68
N GLY A 72 4.31 2.30 -15.98
CA GLY A 72 4.48 0.90 -16.35
C GLY A 72 4.82 -0.04 -15.19
N SER A 73 4.91 0.46 -13.95
CA SER A 73 5.21 -0.38 -12.78
C SER A 73 4.13 -1.44 -12.53
N VAL A 74 2.85 -1.13 -12.81
CA VAL A 74 1.75 -2.08 -12.66
C VAL A 74 1.94 -3.28 -13.59
N LYS A 75 2.17 -3.04 -14.90
CA LYS A 75 2.41 -4.10 -15.89
C LYS A 75 3.58 -4.99 -15.46
N ARG A 76 4.66 -4.39 -14.97
CA ARG A 76 5.81 -5.14 -14.46
C ARG A 76 5.42 -6.06 -13.30
N LYS A 77 4.62 -5.58 -12.34
CA LYS A 77 4.18 -6.42 -11.19
C LYS A 77 3.20 -7.49 -11.57
N VAL A 78 2.26 -7.21 -12.46
CA VAL A 78 1.36 -8.25 -13.01
C VAL A 78 2.17 -9.36 -13.69
N ASN A 79 3.19 -8.99 -14.48
CA ASN A 79 4.08 -9.96 -15.13
C ASN A 79 4.93 -10.76 -14.13
N GLU A 80 5.45 -10.14 -13.07
CA GLU A 80 6.20 -10.85 -12.03
C GLU A 80 5.32 -11.84 -11.25
N ILE A 81 4.07 -11.48 -10.94
CA ILE A 81 3.16 -12.31 -10.15
C ILE A 81 2.57 -13.46 -10.98
N PHE A 82 2.18 -13.18 -12.22
CA PHE A 82 1.43 -14.13 -13.06
C PHE A 82 2.21 -14.63 -14.28
N GLY A 83 3.53 -14.41 -14.32
CA GLY A 83 4.41 -14.70 -15.45
C GLY A 83 4.14 -16.05 -16.13
N ASN A 84 3.97 -17.10 -15.32
CA ASN A 84 3.81 -18.47 -15.77
C ASN A 84 2.37 -19.00 -15.63
N THR A 85 1.46 -18.23 -15.03
CA THR A 85 0.10 -18.69 -14.70
C THR A 85 -0.97 -18.12 -15.61
N LEU A 86 -0.72 -16.95 -16.20
CA LEU A 86 -1.65 -16.29 -17.13
C LEU A 86 -0.99 -16.09 -18.49
N ARG A 87 -1.81 -16.10 -19.54
CA ARG A 87 -1.38 -15.73 -20.89
C ARG A 87 -1.17 -14.21 -20.97
N GLU A 88 -0.39 -13.77 -21.95
CA GLU A 88 -0.15 -12.34 -22.17
C GLU A 88 -1.44 -11.53 -22.41
N ALA A 89 -2.44 -12.14 -23.07
CA ALA A 89 -3.74 -11.51 -23.27
C ALA A 89 -4.43 -11.22 -21.92
N GLU A 90 -4.50 -12.21 -21.03
CA GLU A 90 -5.14 -12.09 -19.71
C GLU A 90 -4.40 -11.09 -18.82
N LYS A 91 -3.05 -11.08 -18.86
CA LYS A 91 -2.25 -10.07 -18.15
C LYS A 91 -2.55 -8.66 -18.64
N LYS A 92 -2.70 -8.48 -19.96
CA LYS A 92 -3.06 -7.19 -20.55
C LYS A 92 -4.45 -6.76 -20.12
N GLU A 93 -5.42 -7.67 -20.10
CA GLU A 93 -6.77 -7.38 -19.61
C GLU A 93 -6.79 -6.96 -18.14
N LEU A 94 -6.07 -7.68 -17.28
CA LEU A 94 -5.94 -7.34 -15.86
C LEU A 94 -5.28 -5.96 -15.68
N CYS A 95 -4.25 -5.65 -16.46
CA CYS A 95 -3.64 -4.32 -16.44
C CYS A 95 -4.64 -3.23 -16.88
N THR A 96 -5.36 -3.45 -17.98
CA THR A 96 -6.39 -2.50 -18.45
C THR A 96 -7.46 -2.27 -17.41
N LEU A 97 -7.89 -3.32 -16.70
CA LEU A 97 -8.85 -3.19 -15.61
C LEU A 97 -8.31 -2.35 -14.45
N ILE A 98 -7.03 -2.50 -14.10
CA ILE A 98 -6.40 -1.68 -13.05
C ILE A 98 -6.30 -0.21 -13.48
N TYR A 99 -6.05 0.06 -14.75
CA TYR A 99 -5.90 1.43 -15.27
C TYR A 99 -7.24 2.15 -15.45
N TYR A 100 -8.24 1.43 -15.95
CA TYR A 100 -9.53 1.95 -16.40
C TYR A 100 -10.66 1.03 -15.91
N PRO A 101 -10.89 0.99 -14.58
CA PRO A 101 -11.81 0.02 -13.98
C PRO A 101 -13.25 0.21 -14.45
N GLU A 102 -13.72 1.45 -14.54
CA GLU A 102 -15.10 1.76 -14.92
C GLU A 102 -15.34 1.39 -16.38
N GLU A 103 -14.45 1.82 -17.27
CA GLU A 103 -14.55 1.58 -18.71
C GLU A 103 -14.44 0.09 -19.02
N LYS A 104 -13.48 -0.62 -18.39
CA LYS A 104 -13.31 -2.07 -18.61
C LYS A 104 -14.47 -2.87 -18.06
N ILE A 105 -15.03 -2.52 -16.90
CA ILE A 105 -16.20 -3.20 -16.34
C ILE A 105 -17.42 -3.06 -17.26
N GLN A 106 -17.64 -1.88 -17.85
CA GLN A 106 -18.73 -1.68 -18.82
C GLN A 106 -18.58 -2.61 -20.03
N LEU A 107 -17.38 -2.73 -20.58
CA LEU A 107 -17.09 -3.63 -21.71
C LEU A 107 -17.33 -5.10 -21.35
N VAL A 108 -16.89 -5.52 -20.16
CA VAL A 108 -17.08 -6.90 -19.68
C VAL A 108 -18.57 -7.20 -19.51
N LYS A 109 -19.34 -6.29 -18.91
CA LYS A 109 -20.81 -6.45 -18.77
C LYS A 109 -21.55 -6.60 -20.09
N ALA A 110 -21.01 -6.03 -21.17
CA ALA A 110 -21.64 -6.09 -22.49
C ALA A 110 -21.36 -7.41 -23.24
N GLY A 111 -20.29 -8.13 -22.90
CA GLY A 111 -19.82 -9.29 -23.66
C GLY A 111 -19.73 -10.60 -22.88
N GLU A 112 -19.61 -10.55 -21.55
CA GLU A 112 -19.40 -11.73 -20.72
C GLU A 112 -20.73 -12.39 -20.34
N LYS A 113 -20.77 -13.72 -20.44
CA LYS A 113 -21.99 -14.50 -20.16
C LYS A 113 -22.14 -14.82 -18.69
N ASP A 114 -21.03 -15.09 -18.01
CA ASP A 114 -21.00 -15.41 -16.58
C ASP A 114 -20.17 -14.35 -15.84
N LEU A 115 -20.86 -13.28 -15.46
CA LEU A 115 -20.23 -12.16 -14.76
C LEU A 115 -19.80 -12.55 -13.35
N ASP A 116 -20.50 -13.45 -12.68
CA ASP A 116 -20.22 -13.83 -11.30
C ASP A 116 -18.92 -14.62 -11.20
N ASP A 117 -18.70 -15.58 -12.11
CA ASP A 117 -17.44 -16.31 -12.19
C ASP A 117 -16.28 -15.37 -12.57
N TRP A 118 -16.50 -14.49 -13.55
CA TRP A 118 -15.51 -13.48 -13.93
C TRP A 118 -15.12 -12.58 -12.76
N TYR A 119 -16.10 -12.11 -11.98
CA TYR A 119 -15.83 -11.30 -10.78
C TYR A 119 -15.01 -12.07 -9.76
N LEU A 120 -15.33 -13.33 -9.51
CA LEU A 120 -14.63 -14.15 -8.52
C LEU A 120 -13.17 -14.39 -8.92
N ILE A 121 -12.92 -14.74 -10.18
CA ILE A 121 -11.56 -14.93 -10.71
C ILE A 121 -10.79 -13.61 -10.63
N THR A 122 -11.38 -12.52 -11.12
CA THR A 122 -10.74 -11.21 -11.21
C THR A 122 -10.43 -10.63 -9.83
N LEU A 123 -11.34 -10.74 -8.87
CA LEU A 123 -11.12 -10.31 -7.49
C LEU A 123 -9.94 -11.07 -6.86
N ASN A 124 -9.86 -12.38 -7.05
CA ASN A 124 -8.73 -13.17 -6.55
C ASN A 124 -7.40 -12.73 -7.17
N GLN A 125 -7.39 -12.42 -8.46
CA GLN A 125 -6.19 -11.88 -9.13
C GLN A 125 -5.81 -10.51 -8.57
N LEU A 126 -6.77 -9.59 -8.41
CA LEU A 126 -6.53 -8.26 -7.83
C LEU A 126 -6.01 -8.34 -6.40
N VAL A 127 -6.57 -9.24 -5.57
CA VAL A 127 -6.09 -9.47 -4.19
C VAL A 127 -4.63 -9.90 -4.18
N LYS A 128 -4.23 -10.83 -5.06
CA LYS A 128 -2.82 -11.25 -5.19
C LYS A 128 -1.90 -10.09 -5.57
N VAL A 129 -2.33 -9.24 -6.50
CA VAL A 129 -1.59 -8.02 -6.87
C VAL A 129 -1.46 -7.08 -5.67
N CYS A 130 -2.55 -6.81 -4.97
CA CYS A 130 -2.56 -5.95 -3.79
C CYS A 130 -1.66 -6.49 -2.68
N GLN A 131 -1.68 -7.81 -2.39
CA GLN A 131 -0.82 -8.44 -1.40
C GLN A 131 0.67 -8.25 -1.74
N ASN A 132 1.04 -8.47 -2.99
CA ASN A 132 2.42 -8.31 -3.44
C ASN A 132 2.88 -6.85 -3.35
N VAL A 133 2.07 -5.90 -3.84
CA VAL A 133 2.44 -4.47 -3.83
C VAL A 133 2.46 -3.90 -2.41
N SER A 134 1.55 -4.33 -1.55
CA SER A 134 1.46 -3.86 -0.16
C SER A 134 2.54 -4.43 0.75
N SER A 135 3.14 -5.57 0.41
CA SER A 135 4.22 -6.22 1.21
C SER A 135 5.42 -5.31 1.48
N LYS A 136 5.64 -4.30 0.64
CA LYS A 136 6.73 -3.33 0.75
C LYS A 136 6.46 -2.21 1.74
N TYR A 137 5.25 -2.13 2.28
CA TYR A 137 4.80 -1.04 3.13
C TYR A 137 4.29 -1.59 4.46
N THR A 138 4.46 -0.82 5.54
CA THR A 138 3.95 -1.21 6.85
C THR A 138 2.41 -1.25 6.84
N ARG A 139 1.83 -2.06 7.73
CA ARG A 139 0.37 -2.14 7.91
C ARG A 139 -0.27 -0.76 8.16
N SER A 140 0.42 0.11 8.90
CA SER A 140 -0.02 1.49 9.16
C SER A 140 -0.05 2.34 7.89
N LYS A 141 0.99 2.23 7.03
CA LYS A 141 1.05 2.95 5.75
C LYS A 141 -0.05 2.48 4.81
N VAL A 142 -0.21 1.17 4.63
CA VAL A 142 -1.27 0.57 3.81
C VAL A 142 -2.65 1.03 4.30
N ARG A 143 -2.90 0.93 5.62
CA ARG A 143 -4.17 1.35 6.24
C ARG A 143 -4.52 2.81 5.96
N LYS A 144 -3.53 3.71 6.02
CA LYS A 144 -3.74 5.15 5.75
C LYS A 144 -4.04 5.45 4.28
N SER A 145 -3.61 4.58 3.36
CA SER A 145 -3.84 4.73 1.92
C SER A 145 -5.20 4.18 1.45
N LEU A 146 -5.89 3.39 2.27
CA LEU A 146 -7.22 2.85 1.96
C LEU A 146 -8.33 3.87 2.32
N PRO A 147 -9.32 4.08 1.45
CA PRO A 147 -10.51 4.86 1.79
C PRO A 147 -11.21 4.30 3.06
N PRO A 148 -11.67 5.15 3.99
CA PRO A 148 -12.30 4.71 5.23
C PRO A 148 -13.47 3.73 5.01
N ARG A 149 -14.25 3.97 3.95
CA ARG A 149 -15.38 3.12 3.55
C ARG A 149 -14.98 1.69 3.19
N ILE A 150 -13.83 1.51 2.53
CA ILE A 150 -13.34 0.18 2.12
C ILE A 150 -12.87 -0.60 3.35
N PHE A 151 -12.15 0.07 4.26
CA PHE A 151 -11.70 -0.55 5.51
C PHE A 151 -12.87 -1.03 6.38
N LEU A 152 -13.90 -0.20 6.57
CA LEU A 152 -15.11 -0.55 7.33
C LEU A 152 -15.88 -1.73 6.70
N TYR A 153 -15.89 -1.80 5.36
CA TYR A 153 -16.51 -2.92 4.67
C TYR A 153 -15.75 -4.23 4.90
N TYR A 154 -14.42 -4.25 4.75
CA TYR A 154 -13.62 -5.45 4.99
C TYR A 154 -13.60 -5.88 6.46
N SER A 155 -13.56 -4.94 7.41
CA SER A 155 -13.65 -5.30 8.83
C SER A 155 -15.03 -5.86 9.18
N GLY A 156 -16.10 -5.30 8.62
CA GLY A 156 -17.47 -5.81 8.78
C GLY A 156 -17.70 -7.16 8.12
N VAL A 157 -17.17 -7.37 6.91
CA VAL A 157 -17.25 -8.65 6.18
C VAL A 157 -16.39 -9.72 6.86
N ALA A 158 -15.17 -9.40 7.27
CA ALA A 158 -14.32 -10.31 8.04
C ALA A 158 -14.98 -10.65 9.39
N ALA A 159 -15.55 -9.68 10.11
CA ALA A 159 -16.28 -9.95 11.34
C ALA A 159 -17.52 -10.85 11.11
N ARG A 160 -18.23 -10.71 9.98
CA ARG A 160 -19.36 -11.61 9.64
C ARG A 160 -18.93 -13.01 9.21
N ILE A 161 -17.81 -13.13 8.50
CA ILE A 161 -17.29 -14.41 8.00
C ILE A 161 -16.61 -15.19 9.14
N PHE A 162 -15.73 -14.54 9.90
CA PHE A 162 -14.99 -15.16 10.99
C PHE A 162 -15.77 -15.20 12.31
N GLY A 163 -16.66 -14.25 12.58
CA GLY A 163 -17.54 -14.27 13.77
C GLY A 163 -18.63 -15.34 13.72
N ARG A 164 -18.90 -15.95 12.55
CA ARG A 164 -19.74 -17.14 12.42
C ARG A 164 -18.99 -18.45 12.66
N ALA A 165 -17.66 -18.44 12.67
CA ALA A 165 -16.87 -19.66 12.85
C ALA A 165 -16.76 -20.10 14.32
N GLU A 166 -17.01 -19.22 15.30
CA GLU A 166 -17.02 -19.59 16.73
C GLU A 166 -18.32 -20.29 17.19
N GLN A 167 -19.42 -20.20 16.43
CA GLN A 167 -20.69 -20.86 16.81
C GLN A 167 -20.86 -22.28 16.22
N ALA A 168 -19.92 -22.76 15.40
CA ALA A 168 -20.02 -24.07 14.73
C ALA A 168 -19.11 -25.16 15.34
N ARG A 169 -18.52 -24.93 16.53
CA ARG A 169 -17.58 -25.85 17.18
C ARG A 169 -18.01 -26.32 18.58
N VAL A 170 -19.32 -26.50 18.76
CA VAL A 170 -19.87 -27.26 19.90
C VAL A 170 -20.70 -28.40 19.33
N TYR A 171 -20.03 -29.51 19.03
CA TYR A 171 -20.52 -30.89 19.15
C TYR A 171 -19.29 -31.81 19.17
#